data_AF-A0A258GGW1-F1
#
_entry.id   AF-A0A258GGW1-F1
#
_cell.length_a   1.000
_cell.length_b   1.000
_cell.length_c   1.000
_cell.angle_alpha   90.00
_cell.angle_beta   90.00
_cell.angle_gamma   90.00
#
_symmetry.space_group_name_H-M   'P 1'
#
loop_
_entity.id
_entity.type
_entity.pdbx_description
1 polymer ?
#
loop_
_entity_poly.entity_id
_entity_poly.type
_entity_poly.pdbx_seq_one_letter_code
_entity_poly.pdbx_strand_id
1 'polypeptide(L)'
;MKKLTVVLITIFALTAALNPVTINELIYFITVGQIPFTSISIPPLAMLLFWALALPLGITAIRLGRAGTWGIIEKIGQISQRKINYRLRWIPKHPATSLLMAAVLIYLLNQSLEVKTETTPEAIFRRRFLALPT
;
A
#
# COMPACT_ATOMS: atom_id res chain seq x y z
N MET A 1 4.90 -3.45 2.40
CA MET A 1 3.99 -4.58 2.09
C MET A 1 2.66 -4.50 2.84
N LYS A 2 2.65 -4.20 4.16
CA LYS A 2 1.43 -4.13 4.98
C LYS A 2 0.28 -3.28 4.40
N LYS A 3 0.57 -2.10 3.82
CA LYS A 3 -0.45 -1.19 3.27
C LYS A 3 -1.21 -1.77 2.07
N LEU A 4 -0.52 -2.51 1.20
CA LEU A 4 -1.15 -3.12 0.01
C LEU A 4 -2.01 -4.33 0.40
N THR A 5 -1.55 -5.12 1.37
CA THR A 5 -2.34 -6.21 1.97
C THR A 5 -3.59 -5.67 2.63
N VAL A 6 -3.49 -4.56 3.37
CA VAL A 6 -4.65 -3.90 4.00
C VAL A 6 -5.63 -3.42 2.93
N VAL A 7 -5.18 -2.74 1.87
CA VAL A 7 -6.07 -2.28 0.79
C VAL A 7 -6.77 -3.44 0.09
N LEU A 8 -6.06 -4.54 -0.20
CA LEU A 8 -6.66 -5.74 -0.77
C LEU A 8 -7.72 -6.35 0.16
N ILE A 9 -7.43 -6.46 1.45
CA ILE A 9 -8.38 -6.95 2.45
C ILE A 9 -9.59 -6.02 2.56
N THR A 10 -9.40 -4.70 2.51
CA THR A 10 -10.50 -3.73 2.58
C THR A 10 -11.38 -3.79 1.33
N ILE A 11 -10.79 -3.94 0.14
CA ILE A 11 -11.56 -4.12 -1.11
C ILE A 11 -12.34 -5.43 -1.04
N PHE A 12 -11.71 -6.52 -0.60
CA PHE A 12 -12.35 -7.82 -0.45
C PHE A 12 -13.49 -7.78 0.59
N ALA A 13 -13.29 -7.07 1.71
CA ALA A 13 -14.28 -6.84 2.75
C ALA A 13 -15.45 -5.94 2.27
N LEU A 14 -15.17 -4.96 1.41
CA LEU A 14 -16.20 -4.09 0.85
C LEU A 14 -17.05 -4.83 -0.18
N THR A 15 -16.42 -5.63 -1.06
CA THR A 15 -17.15 -6.52 -1.99
C THR A 15 -17.97 -7.57 -1.25
N ALA A 16 -17.43 -8.06 -0.14
CA ALA A 16 -18.11 -8.98 0.77
C ALA A 16 -19.36 -8.36 1.42
N ALA A 17 -19.28 -7.11 1.87
CA ALA A 17 -20.38 -6.40 2.51
C ALA A 17 -21.52 -6.06 1.53
N LEU A 18 -21.19 -5.81 0.26
CA LEU A 18 -22.18 -5.44 -0.77
C LEU A 18 -22.99 -6.63 -1.27
N ASN A 19 -22.48 -7.85 -1.19
CA ASN A 19 -23.21 -9.04 -1.61
C ASN A 19 -22.71 -10.30 -0.86
N PRO A 20 -23.29 -10.60 0.33
CA PRO A 20 -22.83 -11.71 1.17
C PRO A 20 -23.03 -13.08 0.50
N VAL A 21 -23.97 -13.18 -0.44
CA VAL A 21 -24.19 -14.38 -1.26
C VAL A 21 -22.95 -14.69 -2.10
N THR A 22 -22.24 -13.67 -2.60
CA THR A 22 -21.09 -13.86 -3.49
C THR A 22 -19.87 -14.45 -2.79
N ILE A 23 -19.69 -14.18 -1.49
CA ILE A 23 -18.58 -14.78 -0.71
C ILE A 23 -18.85 -16.25 -0.47
N ASN A 24 -20.07 -16.60 -0.07
CA ASN A 24 -20.42 -18.00 0.20
C ASN A 24 -20.26 -18.83 -1.07
N GLU A 25 -20.73 -18.32 -2.21
CA GLU A 25 -20.53 -18.95 -3.52
C GLU A 25 -19.04 -19.08 -3.89
N LEU A 26 -18.21 -18.08 -3.58
CA LEU A 26 -16.75 -18.16 -3.74
C LEU A 26 -16.11 -19.22 -2.82
N ILE A 27 -16.56 -19.32 -1.58
CA ILE A 27 -16.07 -20.34 -0.63
C ILE A 27 -16.46 -21.74 -1.12
N TYR A 28 -17.69 -21.94 -1.59
CA TYR A 28 -18.13 -23.21 -2.17
C TYR A 28 -17.35 -23.55 -3.44
N PHE A 29 -17.02 -22.56 -4.26
CA PHE A 29 -16.15 -22.76 -5.42
C PHE A 29 -14.74 -23.20 -5.02
N ILE A 30 -14.13 -22.56 -4.00
CA ILE A 30 -12.77 -22.86 -3.55
C ILE A 30 -12.69 -24.21 -2.83
N THR A 31 -13.72 -24.60 -2.09
CA THR A 31 -13.70 -25.79 -1.21
C THR A 31 -14.36 -27.02 -1.84
N VAL A 32 -15.48 -26.84 -2.54
CA VAL A 32 -16.30 -27.93 -3.10
C VAL A 32 -16.23 -27.97 -4.63
N GLY A 33 -15.75 -26.90 -5.28
CA GLY A 33 -15.68 -26.83 -6.74
C GLY A 33 -17.01 -26.53 -7.41
N GLN A 34 -17.98 -26.01 -6.65
CA GLN A 34 -19.27 -25.60 -7.19
C GLN A 34 -19.13 -24.25 -7.88
N ILE A 35 -19.51 -24.16 -9.15
CA ILE A 35 -19.42 -22.91 -9.91
C ILE A 35 -20.43 -21.90 -9.34
N PRO A 36 -20.00 -20.67 -9.03
CA PRO A 36 -20.87 -19.68 -8.41
C PRO A 36 -22.09 -19.39 -9.29
N PHE A 37 -23.25 -19.23 -8.66
CA PHE A 37 -24.54 -18.98 -9.33
C PHE A 37 -25.06 -20.16 -10.17
N THR A 38 -24.49 -21.35 -10.01
CA THR A 38 -24.96 -22.57 -10.68
C THR A 38 -25.00 -23.76 -9.71
N SER A 39 -25.81 -24.77 -10.04
CA SER A 39 -25.86 -26.05 -9.29
C SER A 39 -24.83 -27.07 -9.78
N ILE A 40 -23.90 -26.67 -10.65
CA ILE A 40 -22.96 -27.57 -11.30
C ILE A 40 -21.68 -27.67 -10.45
N SER A 41 -21.33 -28.90 -10.08
CA SER A 41 -20.06 -29.22 -9.44
C SER A 41 -19.00 -29.59 -10.47
N ILE A 42 -17.81 -29.02 -10.33
CA ILE A 42 -16.65 -29.38 -11.14
C ILE A 42 -16.06 -30.69 -10.61
N PRO A 43 -15.70 -31.65 -11.49
CA PRO A 43 -15.00 -32.85 -11.07
C PRO A 43 -13.71 -32.53 -10.28
N PRO A 44 -13.39 -33.26 -9.20
CA PRO A 44 -12.23 -32.96 -8.35
C PRO A 44 -10.90 -32.85 -9.12
N LEU A 45 -10.73 -33.67 -10.16
CA LEU A 45 -9.53 -33.65 -11.00
C LEU A 45 -9.40 -32.35 -11.81
N ALA A 46 -10.51 -31.84 -12.35
CA ALA A 46 -10.53 -30.57 -13.07
C ALA A 46 -10.27 -29.38 -12.12
N MET A 47 -10.79 -29.45 -10.89
CA MET A 47 -10.53 -28.44 -9.86
C MET A 47 -9.05 -28.44 -9.43
N LEU A 48 -8.43 -29.61 -9.29
CA LEU A 48 -7.01 -29.73 -8.95
C LEU A 48 -6.13 -29.15 -10.07
N LEU A 49 -6.42 -29.47 -11.33
CA LEU A 49 -5.74 -28.88 -12.49
C LEU A 49 -5.91 -27.36 -12.55
N PHE A 50 -7.11 -26.86 -12.27
CA PHE A 50 -7.38 -25.43 -12.20
C PHE A 50 -6.48 -24.73 -11.18
N TRP A 51 -6.40 -25.24 -9.94
CA TRP A 51 -5.54 -24.65 -8.91
C TRP A 51 -4.05 -24.81 -9.22
N ALA A 52 -3.64 -25.95 -9.81
CA ALA A 52 -2.27 -26.19 -10.22
C ALA A 52 -1.76 -25.19 -11.27
N LEU A 53 -2.64 -24.70 -12.14
CA LEU A 53 -2.32 -23.64 -13.12
C LEU A 53 -2.55 -22.23 -12.57
N ALA A 54 -3.65 -21.99 -11.85
CA ALA A 54 -4.04 -20.67 -11.39
C ALA A 54 -3.05 -20.09 -10.37
N LEU A 55 -2.50 -20.90 -9.46
CA LEU A 55 -1.54 -20.45 -8.45
C LEU A 55 -0.22 -19.93 -9.08
N PRO A 56 0.51 -20.69 -9.91
CA PRO A 56 1.75 -20.19 -10.52
C PRO A 56 1.48 -18.99 -11.44
N LEU A 57 0.38 -19.00 -12.20
CA LEU A 57 -0.01 -17.86 -13.02
C LEU A 57 -0.29 -16.61 -12.18
N GLY A 58 -1.01 -16.74 -11.06
CA GLY A 58 -1.26 -15.64 -10.13
C GLY A 58 0.03 -15.05 -9.56
N ILE A 59 0.98 -15.90 -9.16
CA ILE A 59 2.28 -15.45 -8.63
C ILE A 59 3.06 -14.69 -9.69
N THR A 60 3.12 -15.20 -10.92
CA THR A 60 3.82 -14.52 -12.04
C THR A 60 3.15 -13.19 -12.40
N ALA A 61 1.82 -13.15 -12.46
CA ALA A 61 1.05 -11.94 -12.72
C ALA A 61 1.27 -10.85 -11.65
N ILE A 62 1.32 -11.22 -10.37
CA ILE A 62 1.63 -10.27 -9.28
C ILE A 62 3.06 -9.71 -9.45
N ARG A 63 4.02 -10.57 -9.79
CA ARG A 63 5.42 -10.16 -9.99
C ARG A 63 5.56 -9.20 -11.17
N LEU A 64 4.91 -9.50 -12.29
CA LEU A 64 4.86 -8.66 -13.49
C LEU A 64 4.12 -7.35 -13.22
N GLY A 65 2.99 -7.39 -12.53
CA GLY A 65 2.24 -6.20 -12.13
C GLY A 65 3.07 -5.28 -11.23
N ARG A 66 3.83 -5.84 -10.28
CA ARG A 66 4.74 -5.05 -9.45
C ARG A 66 5.88 -4.41 -10.22
N ALA A 67 6.47 -5.13 -11.17
CA ALA A 67 7.51 -4.60 -12.04
C ALA A 67 6.96 -3.50 -12.98
N GLY A 68 5.81 -3.74 -13.59
CA GLY A 68 5.14 -2.80 -14.49
C GLY A 68 4.70 -1.52 -13.77
N THR A 69 4.13 -1.65 -12.57
CA THR A 69 3.74 -0.49 -11.74
C THR A 69 4.94 0.39 -11.38
N TRP A 70 6.09 -0.21 -11.03
CA TRP A 70 7.30 0.57 -10.78
C TRP A 70 7.78 1.31 -12.04
N GLY A 71 7.77 0.65 -13.20
CA GLY A 71 8.14 1.28 -14.47
C GLY A 71 7.23 2.46 -14.85
N ILE A 72 5.93 2.38 -14.56
CA ILE A 72 4.99 3.49 -14.77
C ILE A 72 5.31 4.66 -13.83
N ILE A 73 5.53 4.37 -12.54
CA ILE A 73 5.88 5.37 -11.54
C ILE A 73 7.18 6.07 -11.92
N GLU A 74 8.17 5.33 -12.40
CA GLU A 74 9.47 5.86 -12.81
C GLU A 74 9.35 6.77 -14.03
N LYS A 75 8.56 6.39 -15.05
CA LYS A 75 8.28 7.26 -16.20
C LYS A 75 7.56 8.55 -15.79
N ILE A 76 6.56 8.47 -14.92
CA ILE A 76 5.85 9.65 -14.40
C ILE A 76 6.82 10.53 -13.60
N GLY A 77 7.68 9.90 -12.79
CA GLY A 77 8.73 10.56 -12.02
C GLY A 77 9.70 11.34 -12.92
N GLN A 78 10.20 10.72 -13.99
CA GLN A 78 11.10 11.37 -14.95
C GLN A 78 10.44 12.57 -15.65
N ILE A 79 9.17 12.46 -16.05
CA ILE A 79 8.41 13.56 -16.67
C ILE A 79 8.25 14.72 -15.69
N SER A 80 7.88 14.41 -14.44
CA SER A 80 7.73 15.40 -13.38
C SER A 80 9.06 16.08 -13.05
N GLN A 81 10.14 15.30 -12.89
CA GLN A 81 11.50 15.81 -12.69
C GLN A 81 11.95 16.70 -13.84
N ARG A 82 11.66 16.34 -15.10
CA ARG A 82 11.98 17.17 -16.27
C ARG A 82 11.26 18.50 -16.23
N LYS A 83 9.97 18.51 -15.85
CA LYS A 83 9.17 19.73 -15.69
C LYS A 83 9.69 20.62 -14.55
N ILE A 84 10.10 20.01 -13.43
CA ILE A 84 10.74 20.70 -12.30
C ILE A 84 12.10 21.28 -12.72
N ASN A 85 12.92 20.52 -13.45
CA ASN A 85 14.23 20.96 -13.92
C ASN A 85 14.14 22.14 -14.89
N TYR A 86 13.15 22.15 -15.79
CA TYR A 86 12.89 23.31 -16.65
C TYR A 86 12.50 24.57 -15.84
N ARG A 87 11.73 24.42 -14.76
CA ARG A 87 11.37 25.55 -13.89
C ARG A 87 12.57 26.05 -13.07
N LEU A 88 13.40 25.13 -12.58
CA LEU A 88 14.60 25.44 -11.78
C LEU A 88 15.75 26.01 -12.61
N ARG A 89 15.78 25.79 -13.94
CA ARG A 89 16.84 26.29 -14.84
C ARG A 89 16.96 27.82 -14.85
N TRP A 90 15.88 28.52 -14.57
CA TRP A 90 15.81 29.98 -14.58
C TRP A 90 15.99 30.61 -13.20
N ILE A 91 16.06 29.79 -12.15
CA ILE A 91 16.33 30.27 -10.79
C ILE A 91 17.84 30.38 -10.63
N PRO A 92 18.41 31.57 -10.37
CA PRO A 92 19.84 31.70 -10.12
C PRO A 92 20.21 30.82 -8.92
N LYS A 93 21.09 29.83 -9.16
CA LYS A 93 21.63 28.97 -8.10
C LYS A 93 22.59 29.79 -7.26
N HIS A 94 22.08 30.50 -6.26
CA HIS A 94 22.92 31.17 -5.28
C HIS A 94 23.51 30.11 -4.34
N PRO A 95 24.84 30.01 -4.14
CA PRO A 95 25.45 28.94 -3.33
C PRO A 95 24.97 28.92 -1.87
N ALA A 96 24.46 30.06 -1.38
CA ALA A 96 23.89 30.20 -0.05
C ALA A 96 22.55 29.45 0.12
N THR A 97 21.72 29.33 -0.92
CA THR A 97 20.40 28.67 -0.79
C THR A 97 20.50 27.15 -0.75
N SER A 98 21.51 26.55 -1.39
CA SER A 98 21.79 25.11 -1.27
C SER A 98 22.27 24.71 0.12
N LEU A 99 23.09 25.56 0.77
CA LEU A 99 23.58 25.31 2.12
C LEU A 99 22.47 25.46 3.16
N LEU A 100 21.63 26.49 3.03
CA LEU A 100 20.47 26.68 3.90
C LEU A 100 19.44 25.56 3.74
N MET A 101 19.16 25.12 2.51
CA MET A 101 18.28 23.96 2.25
C MET A 101 18.85 22.67 2.85
N ALA A 102 20.16 22.43 2.72
CA ALA A 102 20.81 21.29 3.34
C ALA A 102 20.75 21.35 4.88
N ALA A 103 20.97 22.52 5.48
CA ALA A 103 20.87 22.72 6.92
C ALA A 103 19.44 22.52 7.44
N VAL A 104 18.43 23.04 6.72
CA VAL A 104 17.01 22.82 7.05
C VAL A 104 16.62 21.36 6.90
N LEU A 105 17.09 20.67 5.86
CA LEU A 105 16.84 19.24 5.66
C LEU A 105 17.46 18.41 6.80
N ILE A 106 18.71 18.72 7.19
CA ILE A 106 19.40 18.05 8.31
C ILE A 106 18.66 18.31 9.62
N TYR A 107 18.22 19.54 9.87
CA TYR A 107 17.44 19.89 11.06
C TYR A 107 16.11 19.13 11.13
N LEU A 108 15.36 19.07 10.03
CA LEU A 108 14.11 18.32 9.94
C LEU A 108 14.32 16.81 10.10
N LEU A 109 15.41 16.27 9.54
CA LEU A 109 15.78 14.87 9.71
C LEU A 109 16.10 14.57 11.18
N ASN A 110 16.80 15.48 11.86
CA ASN A 110 17.14 15.34 13.27
C ASN A 110 15.89 15.42 14.17
N GLN A 111 14.97 16.34 13.91
CA GLN A 111 13.68 16.42 14.62
C GLN A 111 12.85 15.13 14.45
N SER A 112 12.87 14.54 13.26
CA SER A 112 12.12 13.31 12.99
C SER A 112 12.67 12.08 13.73
N LEU A 113 13.91 12.14 14.21
CA LEU A 113 14.54 11.09 15.03
C LEU A 113 14.17 11.23 16.51
N GLU A 114 14.05 12.45 17.04
CA GLU A 114 13.65 12.71 18.44
C GLU A 114 12.19 12.34 18.72
N VAL A 115 11.29 12.48 17.75
CA VAL A 115 9.85 12.16 17.92
C VAL A 115 9.60 10.66 18.12
N LYS A 116 10.56 9.78 17.82
CA LYS A 116 10.37 8.33 17.87
C LYS A 116 10.81 7.66 19.17
N THR A 117 11.39 8.40 20.12
CA THR A 117 11.92 7.83 21.39
C THR A 117 11.07 8.10 22.63
N GLU A 118 10.08 8.99 22.60
CA GLU A 118 9.28 9.35 23.79
C GLU A 118 7.84 8.79 23.78
N THR A 119 7.68 7.49 23.53
CA THR A 119 6.45 6.79 23.93
C THR A 119 6.70 5.93 25.15
N THR A 120 7.26 6.51 26.21
CA THR A 120 7.17 5.94 27.55
C THR A 120 5.80 6.31 28.16
N PRO A 121 5.07 5.35 28.75
CA PRO A 121 3.69 5.53 29.21
C PRO A 121 3.52 6.61 30.28
N GLU A 122 4.59 7.00 30.97
CA GLU A 122 4.57 8.07 31.99
C GLU A 122 4.28 9.46 31.41
N ALA A 123 4.73 9.75 30.19
CA ALA A 123 4.56 11.06 29.55
C ALA A 123 3.09 11.30 29.12
N ILE A 124 2.36 10.25 28.78
CA ILE A 124 0.93 10.31 28.43
C ILE A 124 0.09 10.57 29.69
N PHE A 125 0.49 9.99 30.83
CA PHE A 125 -0.22 10.17 32.10
C PHE A 125 -0.15 11.64 32.56
N ARG A 126 1.05 12.25 32.58
CA ARG A 126 1.21 13.66 32.98
C ARG A 126 0.41 14.66 32.14
N ARG A 127 0.24 14.42 30.85
CA ARG A 127 -0.52 15.30 29.94
C ARG A 127 -2.03 15.24 30.16
N ARG A 128 -2.58 14.12 30.65
CA ARG A 128 -4.02 13.99 30.94
C ARG A 128 -4.45 14.70 32.22
N PHE A 129 -3.58 14.83 33.23
CA PHE A 129 -3.93 15.45 34.51
C PHE A 129 -3.65 16.97 34.58
N LEU A 130 -2.88 17.52 33.65
CA LEU A 130 -2.68 18.98 33.54
C LEU A 130 -3.84 19.72 32.84
N ALA A 131 -4.80 18.99 32.27
CA ALA A 131 -5.93 19.56 31.53
C ALA A 131 -7.22 19.65 32.37
N LEU A 132 -7.19 19.30 33.65
CA LEU A 132 -8.33 19.43 34.55
C LEU A 132 -8.29 20.81 35.23
N PRO A 133 -9.30 21.68 35.02
CA PRO A 133 -9.39 22.94 35.74
C PRO A 133 -9.70 22.65 37.23
N THR A 134 -8.91 23.24 38.12
CA THR A 134 -9.20 23.34 39.56
C THR A 134 -10.29 24.36 39.83
#